data_AF-A0A9E0GA91-F1
#
_entry.id   AF-A0A9E0GA91-F1
#
_cell.length_a   1.000
_cell.length_b   1.000
_cell.length_c   1.000
_cell.angle_alpha   90.00
_cell.angle_beta   90.00
_cell.angle_gamma   90.00
#
_symmetry.space_group_name_H-M   'P 1'
#
loop_
_entity.id
_entity.type
_entity.pdbx_description
1 polymer ?
#
loop_
_entity_poly.entity_id
_entity_poly.type
_entity_poly.pdbx_seq_one_letter_code
_entity_poly.pdbx_strand_id
1 'polypeptide(L)' 'MSGTYDNLAGRLEAIAEELDDVMFDQLREASAAHAGRPPDDKRLTQARRAIEKASRLLRGGED' A
#
# COMPACT_ATOMS: atom_id res chain seq x y z
N MET A 1 -25.64 -1.50 5.68
CA MET A 1 -24.46 -0.80 6.23
C MET A 1 -23.15 -1.44 5.80
N SER A 2 -23.00 -2.77 5.70
CA SER A 2 -21.72 -3.37 5.28
C SER A 2 -21.30 -2.96 3.86
N GLY A 3 -22.22 -2.88 2.90
CA GLY A 3 -21.87 -2.58 1.50
C GLY A 3 -21.09 -1.28 1.25
N THR A 4 -21.31 -0.21 2.02
CA THR A 4 -20.56 1.04 1.87
C THR A 4 -19.13 0.91 2.41
N TYR A 5 -18.98 0.30 3.59
CA TYR A 5 -17.66 0.09 4.20
C TYR A 5 -16.84 -0.95 3.44
N ASP A 6 -17.49 -2.02 2.94
CA ASP A 6 -16.87 -3.02 2.08
C ASP A 6 -16.36 -2.42 0.76
N ASN A 7 -17.11 -1.49 0.16
CA ASN A 7 -16.67 -0.77 -1.04
C ASN A 7 -15.44 0.11 -0.75
N LEU A 8 -15.45 0.84 0.37
CA LEU A 8 -14.31 1.66 0.78
C LEU A 8 -13.07 0.80 1.08
N ALA A 9 -13.25 -0.33 1.77
CA ALA A 9 -12.19 -1.30 2.04
C ALA A 9 -11.57 -1.85 0.75
N GLY A 10 -12.41 -2.24 -0.22
CA GLY A 10 -11.93 -2.71 -1.53
C GLY A 10 -11.16 -1.65 -2.30
N ARG A 11 -11.57 -0.37 -2.22
CA ARG A 11 -10.82 0.73 -2.83
C ARG A 11 -9.46 0.97 -2.15
N LEU A 12 -9.40 0.83 -0.83
CA LEU A 12 -8.13 0.91 -0.10
C LEU A 12 -7.21 -0.25 -0.47
N GLU A 13 -7.73 -1.47 -0.60
CA GLU A 13 -6.97 -2.63 -1.05
C GLU A 13 -6.39 -2.41 -2.45
N ALA A 14 -7.18 -1.89 -3.40
CA ALA A 14 -6.68 -1.54 -4.74
C ALA A 14 -5.54 -0.49 -4.69
N ILE A 15 -5.67 0.56 -3.85
CA ILE A 15 -4.60 1.55 -3.68
C ILE A 15 -3.35 0.91 -3.05
N ALA A 16 -3.50 -0.06 -2.15
CA ALA A 16 -2.36 -0.77 -1.58
C ALA A 16 -1.59 -1.59 -2.64
N GLU A 17 -2.31 -2.20 -3.58
CA GLU A 17 -1.72 -2.88 -4.75
C GLU A 17 -0.99 -1.89 -5.68
N GLU A 18 -1.61 -0.74 -5.97
CA GLU A 18 -0.95 0.32 -6.77
C GLU A 18 0.34 0.83 -6.11
N LEU A 19 0.38 0.93 -4.77
CA LEU A 19 1.60 1.29 -4.05
C LEU A 19 2.69 0.21 -4.16
N ASP A 20 2.30 -1.07 -4.19
CA ASP A 20 3.25 -2.17 -4.38
C ASP A 20 3.89 -2.14 -5.77
N ASP A 21 3.11 -1.85 -6.80
CA ASP A 21 3.63 -1.69 -8.16
C ASP A 21 4.64 -0.53 -8.22
N VAL A 22 4.31 0.63 -7.62
CA VAL A 22 5.23 1.77 -7.53
C VAL A 22 6.51 1.42 -6.78
N MET A 23 6.41 0.70 -5.66
CA MET A 23 7.58 0.26 -4.89
C MET A 23 8.45 -0.71 -5.70
N PHE A 24 7.83 -1.63 -6.44
CA PHE A 24 8.54 -2.56 -7.30
C PHE A 24 9.29 -1.86 -8.43
N ASP A 25 8.65 -0.90 -9.09
CA ASP A 25 9.28 -0.10 -10.14
C ASP A 25 10.47 0.71 -9.61
N GLN A 26 10.32 1.36 -8.45
CA GLN A 26 11.44 2.07 -7.81
C GLN A 26 12.61 1.15 -7.46
N LEU A 27 12.33 -0.06 -6.97
CA LEU A 27 13.37 -1.06 -6.67
C LEU A 27 14.08 -1.52 -7.94
N ARG A 28 13.31 -1.73 -9.02
CA ARG A 28 13.85 -2.11 -10.33
C ARG A 28 14.76 -1.03 -10.90
N GLU A 29 14.33 0.23 -10.85
CA GLU A 29 15.12 1.37 -11.31
C GLU A 29 16.40 1.57 -10.48
N ALA A 30 16.30 1.50 -9.15
CA ALA A 30 17.45 1.58 -8.26
C ALA A 30 18.45 0.45 -8.53
N SER A 31 17.96 -0.77 -8.77
CA SER A 31 18.79 -1.92 -9.13
C SER A 31 19.51 -1.70 -10.47
N ALA A 32 18.80 -1.22 -11.50
CA ALA A 32 19.38 -0.91 -12.81
C ALA A 32 20.44 0.20 -12.75
N ALA A 33 20.28 1.16 -11.84
CA ALA A 33 21.23 2.24 -11.60
C ALA A 33 22.39 1.85 -10.66
N HIS A 34 22.42 0.62 -10.13
CA HIS A 34 23.31 0.21 -9.04
C HIS A 34 23.27 1.17 -7.83
N ALA A 35 22.10 1.76 -7.59
CA ALA A 35 21.85 2.67 -6.49
C ALA A 35 21.44 1.92 -5.22
N GLY A 36 21.51 2.63 -4.09
CA GLY A 36 21.01 2.13 -2.81
C GLY A 36 19.48 2.08 -2.72
N ARG A 37 18.96 1.84 -1.51
CA ARG A 37 17.52 1.82 -1.23
C ARG A 37 16.85 3.11 -1.72
N PRO A 38 15.70 3.04 -2.42
CA PRO A 38 14.99 4.23 -2.88
C PRO A 38 14.65 5.18 -1.73
N PRO A 39 14.76 6.50 -1.92
CA PRO A 39 14.53 7.49 -0.85
C PRO A 39 13.11 7.42 -0.28
N ASP A 40 12.12 7.07 -1.11
CA ASP A 40 10.71 7.01 -0.73
C ASP A 40 10.26 5.64 -0.19
N ASP A 41 11.13 4.62 -0.21
CA ASP A 41 10.75 3.24 0.14
C ASP A 41 10.13 3.13 1.55
N LYS A 42 10.73 3.81 2.54
CA LYS A 42 10.18 3.84 3.91
C LYS A 42 8.80 4.50 3.94
N ARG A 43 8.62 5.60 3.20
CA ARG A 43 7.36 6.36 3.16
C ARG A 43 6.26 5.54 2.48
N LEU A 44 6.57 4.89 1.37
CA LEU A 44 5.63 4.02 0.64
C LEU A 44 5.23 2.80 1.47
N THR A 45 6.20 2.14 2.12
CA THR A 45 5.92 1.03 3.05
C THR A 45 4.97 1.46 4.18
N GLN A 46 5.20 2.64 4.76
CA GLN A 46 4.34 3.17 5.83
C GLN A 46 2.93 3.49 5.32
N ALA A 47 2.81 4.10 4.13
CA ALA A 47 1.52 4.39 3.52
C ALA A 47 0.72 3.11 3.22
N ARG A 48 1.37 2.10 2.62
CA ARG A 48 0.75 0.80 2.32
C ARG A 48 0.20 0.14 3.58
N ARG A 49 1.02 0.06 4.64
CA ARG A 49 0.59 -0.51 5.92
C ARG A 49 -0.57 0.25 6.56
N ALA A 50 -0.57 1.58 6.47
CA ALA A 50 -1.67 2.39 7.00
C ALA A 50 -2.99 2.12 6.24
N ILE A 51 -2.91 1.93 4.93
CA ILE A 51 -4.04 1.61 4.06
C ILE A 51 -4.57 0.20 4.34
N GLU A 52 -3.71 -0.81 4.43
CA GLU A 52 -4.08 -2.18 4.81
C GLU A 52 -4.74 -2.23 6.18
N LYS A 53 -4.23 -1.44 7.13
CA LYS A 53 -4.83 -1.32 8.47
C LYS A 53 -6.23 -0.73 8.38
N ALA A 54 -6.40 0.35 7.62
CA ALA A 54 -7.70 0.99 7.42
C ALA A 54 -8.72 0.06 6.73
N SER A 55 -8.30 -0.72 5.72
CA SER A 55 -9.21 -1.67 5.06
C SER A 55 -9.69 -2.77 6.01
N ARG A 56 -8.80 -3.30 6.86
CA ARG A 56 -9.15 -4.28 7.89
C ARG A 56 -10.15 -3.73 8.92
N LEU A 57 -9.91 -2.51 9.41
CA LEU A 57 -10.82 -1.84 10.35
C LEU A 57 -12.22 -1.65 9.77
N LEU A 58 -12.33 -1.26 8.49
CA LEU A 58 -13.62 -1.09 7.81
C LEU A 58 -14.40 -2.40 7.67
N ARG A 59 -13.70 -3.55 7.62
CA ARG A 59 -14.30 -4.89 7.57
C ARG A 59 -14.61 -5.46 8.96
N GLY A 60 -14.35 -4.71 10.03
CA GLY A 60 -14.55 -5.16 11.41
C GLY A 60 -13.45 -6.08 11.94
N GLY A 61 -12.26 -6.08 11.33
CA GLY A 61 -11.06 -6.68 11.90
C GLY A 61 -10.57 -5.89 13.12
N GLU A 62 -9.95 -6.58 14.08
CA GLU A 62 -9.22 -5.95 15.18
C GLU A 62 -7.82 -5.50 14.72
N ASP A 63 -7.28 -4.48 15.38
CA ASP A 63 -6.02 -3.79 15.07
C ASP A 63 -4.74 -4.58 15.43
#